data_AF-A0A524DUU2-F1
#
_entry.id   AF-A0A524DUU2-F1
#
_cell.length_a   1.000
_cell.length_b   1.000
_cell.length_c   1.000
_cell.angle_alpha   90.00
_cell.angle_beta   90.00
_cell.angle_gamma   90.00
#
_symmetry.space_group_name_H-M   'P 1'
#
loop_
_entity.id
_entity.type
_entity.pdbx_description
1 polymer ?
#
loop_
_entity_poly.entity_id
_entity_poly.type
_entity_poly.pdbx_seq_one_letter_code
_entity_poly.pdbx_strand_id
1 'polypeptide(L)'
;MIVIFVDNIEKFIDFLDRRVMDEIFYEFKKIGKGADLSSNVEIEIIIHFLSKLEGYLILYETDLNLLKPSNSNIDEEVVKDLKRIFAKIDDSIKLTKGKIREIFLSYS
;
A
#
# COMPACT_ATOMS: atom_id res chain seq x y z
N MET A 1 9.00 1.59 17.56
CA MET A 1 8.75 1.35 16.13
C MET A 1 9.50 2.42 15.37
N ILE A 2 10.23 2.02 14.33
CA ILE A 2 10.82 2.94 13.35
C ILE A 2 9.95 2.86 12.09
N VAL A 3 9.60 4.01 11.52
CA VAL A 3 8.95 4.06 10.20
C VAL A 3 10.02 4.40 9.17
N ILE A 4 10.12 3.58 8.13
CA ILE A 4 11.02 3.80 7.00
C ILE A 4 10.14 4.04 5.77
N PHE A 5 10.17 5.27 5.28
CA PHE A 5 9.56 5.60 4.01
C PHE A 5 10.48 5.19 2.85
N VAL A 6 9.91 4.60 1.82
CA VAL A 6 10.61 4.15 0.61
C VAL A 6 9.99 4.90 -0.58
N ASP A 7 10.80 5.69 -1.28
CA ASP A 7 10.34 6.69 -2.25
C ASP A 7 9.62 6.13 -3.50
N ASN A 8 9.64 4.82 -3.72
CA ASN A 8 8.86 4.20 -4.79
C ASN A 8 8.48 2.74 -4.48
N ILE A 9 7.42 2.27 -5.14
CA ILE A 9 6.88 0.93 -4.93
C ILE A 9 7.84 -0.18 -5.36
N GLU A 10 8.69 0.06 -6.36
CA GLU A 10 9.64 -0.93 -6.87
C GLU A 10 10.70 -1.27 -5.82
N LYS A 11 11.32 -0.26 -5.21
CA LYS A 11 12.25 -0.45 -4.09
C LYS A 11 11.53 -1.00 -2.87
N PHE A 12 10.30 -0.57 -2.62
CA PHE A 12 9.50 -1.07 -1.50
C PHE A 12 9.30 -2.59 -1.62
N ILE A 13 9.06 -3.09 -2.84
CA ILE A 13 8.93 -4.51 -3.13
C ILE A 13 10.20 -5.28 -2.75
N ASP A 14 11.40 -4.73 -2.98
CA ASP A 14 12.67 -5.38 -2.61
C ASP A 14 12.80 -5.62 -1.09
N PHE A 15 12.03 -4.92 -0.26
CA PHE A 15 12.02 -5.12 1.19
C PHE A 15 10.96 -6.11 1.67
N LEU A 16 10.04 -6.57 0.80
CA LEU A 16 8.94 -7.47 1.19
C LEU A 16 9.43 -8.80 1.77
N ASP A 17 10.61 -9.28 1.39
CA ASP A 17 11.20 -10.50 1.96
C ASP A 17 11.51 -10.38 3.45
N ARG A 18 11.54 -9.14 3.98
CA ARG A 18 11.77 -8.86 5.41
C ARG A 18 10.48 -8.79 6.22
N ARG A 19 9.32 -8.98 5.59
CA ARG A 19 8.03 -8.91 6.26
C ARG A 19 7.92 -9.98 7.34
N VAL A 20 7.20 -9.68 8.42
CA VAL A 20 6.89 -10.65 9.49
C VAL A 20 5.47 -11.20 9.40
N MET A 21 4.68 -10.71 8.45
CA MET A 21 3.30 -11.09 8.19
C MET A 21 3.08 -11.12 6.67
N ASP A 22 2.13 -11.91 6.22
CA ASP A 22 1.73 -11.91 4.80
C ASP A 22 0.72 -10.80 4.48
N GLU A 23 0.25 -10.08 5.49
CA GLU A 23 -0.62 -8.92 5.32
C GLU A 23 0.17 -7.67 4.91
N ILE A 24 -0.17 -7.16 3.73
CA ILE A 24 0.20 -5.83 3.25
C ILE A 24 -1.02 -4.94 3.39
N PHE A 25 -0.86 -3.83 4.10
CA PHE A 25 -1.97 -2.95 4.41
C PHE A 25 -1.92 -1.71 3.54
N TYR A 26 -3.09 -1.17 3.21
CA TYR A 26 -3.21 0.02 2.38
C TYR A 26 -4.32 0.96 2.87
N GLU A 27 -4.11 2.27 2.65
CA GLU A 27 -5.12 3.31 2.87
C GLU A 27 -5.14 4.36 1.75
N PHE A 28 -6.32 4.93 1.50
CA PHE A 28 -6.48 6.06 0.58
C PHE A 28 -6.27 7.36 1.34
N LYS A 29 -5.27 8.15 0.93
CA LYS A 29 -4.95 9.42 1.57
C LYS A 29 -5.64 10.60 0.90
N LYS A 30 -5.76 10.58 -0.42
CA LYS A 30 -6.41 11.66 -1.17
C LYS A 30 -7.01 11.14 -2.47
N ILE A 31 -8.22 11.59 -2.75
CA ILE A 31 -8.93 11.36 -4.02
C ILE A 31 -9.26 12.75 -4.56
N GLY A 32 -8.50 13.21 -5.55
CA GLY A 32 -8.66 14.53 -6.16
C GLY A 32 -9.23 14.41 -7.56
N LYS A 33 -10.14 15.32 -7.94
CA LYS A 33 -10.40 15.55 -9.37
C LYS A 33 -9.11 16.17 -9.94
N GLY A 34 -8.56 15.60 -11.01
CA GLY A 34 -7.37 16.15 -11.64
C GLY A 34 -7.55 17.64 -11.96
N ALA A 35 -6.47 18.41 -11.97
CA ALA A 35 -6.50 19.84 -12.25
C ALA A 35 -7.09 20.20 -13.63
N ASP A 36 -7.22 19.21 -14.51
CA ASP A 36 -7.77 19.34 -15.85
C ASP A 36 -9.25 18.93 -15.92
N LEU A 37 -9.98 19.49 -16.89
CA LEU A 37 -11.33 19.08 -17.36
C LEU A 37 -11.44 17.60 -17.76
N SER A 38 -10.37 16.81 -17.58
CA SER A 38 -10.33 15.37 -17.75
C SER A 38 -11.32 14.70 -16.79
N SER A 39 -12.00 13.66 -17.27
CA SER A 39 -12.85 12.79 -16.45
C SER A 39 -12.01 11.84 -15.58
N ASN A 40 -10.82 12.24 -15.15
CA ASN A 40 -9.91 11.40 -14.37
C ASN A 40 -9.75 11.95 -12.94
N VAL A 41 -9.55 11.00 -12.02
CA VAL A 41 -9.37 11.21 -10.59
C VAL A 41 -7.98 10.69 -10.25
N GLU A 42 -7.21 11.51 -9.55
CA GLU A 42 -5.92 11.15 -8.99
C GLU A 42 -6.14 10.60 -7.58
N ILE A 43 -5.53 9.44 -7.33
CA ILE A 43 -5.69 8.69 -6.08
C ILE A 43 -4.29 8.47 -5.50
N GLU A 44 -4.08 9.00 -4.30
CA GLU A 44 -2.88 8.75 -3.49
C GLU A 44 -3.18 7.61 -2.52
N ILE A 45 -2.41 6.54 -2.63
CA ILE A 45 -2.53 5.33 -1.81
C ILE A 45 -1.26 5.20 -0.99
N ILE A 46 -1.41 4.98 0.32
CA ILE A 46 -0.30 4.62 1.19
C ILE A 46 -0.34 3.11 1.39
N ILE A 47 0.82 2.47 1.25
CA ILE A 47 1.00 1.02 1.41
C ILE A 47 2.06 0.82 2.48
N HIS A 48 1.83 -0.12 3.39
CA HIS A 48 2.80 -0.42 4.44
C HIS A 48 2.82 -1.91 4.80
N PHE A 49 3.96 -2.37 5.33
CA PHE A 49 4.11 -3.69 5.92
C PHE A 49 5.04 -3.65 7.13
N LEU A 50 4.88 -4.65 8.01
CA LEU A 50 5.68 -4.78 9.22
C LEU A 50 6.86 -5.73 9.00
N SER A 51 8.03 -5.34 9.51
CA SER A 51 9.27 -6.11 9.51
C SER A 51 9.88 -6.14 10.91
N LYS A 52 10.79 -7.09 11.15
CA LYS A 52 11.57 -7.18 12.38
C LYS A 52 13.06 -7.29 12.05
N LEU A 53 13.84 -6.32 12.53
CA LEU A 53 15.29 -6.26 12.34
C LEU A 53 15.95 -6.02 13.70
N GLU A 54 16.87 -6.90 14.10
CA GLU A 54 17.65 -6.77 15.34
C GLU A 54 16.78 -6.53 16.60
N GLY A 55 15.59 -7.13 16.64
CA GLY A 55 14.65 -7.00 17.75
C GLY A 55 13.74 -5.76 17.67
N TYR A 56 13.97 -4.84 16.73
CA TYR A 56 13.11 -3.70 16.47
C TYR A 56 12.00 -4.04 15.47
N LEU A 57 10.78 -3.57 15.76
CA LEU A 57 9.71 -3.50 14.78
C LEU A 57 9.93 -2.28 13.87
N ILE A 58 10.04 -2.56 12.58
CA ILE A 58 10.20 -1.57 11.52
C ILE A 58 8.95 -1.62 10.64
N LEU A 59 8.30 -0.48 10.46
CA LEU A 59 7.22 -0.31 9.50
C LEU A 59 7.81 0.29 8.22
N TYR A 60 7.72 -0.43 7.12
CA TYR A 60 8.05 0.12 5.80
C TYR A 60 6.79 0.74 5.20
N GLU A 61 6.93 1.91 4.58
CA GLU A 61 5.83 2.65 3.95
C GLU A 61 6.26 3.15 2.57
N THR A 62 5.34 3.15 1.60
CA THR A 62 5.47 3.83 0.30
C THR A 62 4.14 4.46 -0.06
N ASP A 63 4.17 5.53 -0.85
CA ASP A 63 2.99 6.05 -1.55
C ASP A 63 2.96 5.58 -3.01
N LEU A 64 1.75 5.54 -3.57
CA LEU A 64 1.47 5.24 -4.96
C LEU A 64 0.41 6.20 -5.48
N ASN A 65 0.71 6.89 -6.58
CA ASN A 65 -0.24 7.76 -7.27
C ASN A 65 -0.81 7.04 -8.50
N LEU A 66 -2.15 6.92 -8.55
CA LEU A 66 -2.87 6.32 -9.66
C LEU A 66 -3.86 7.30 -10.28
N LEU A 67 -3.96 7.27 -11.61
CA LEU A 67 -4.97 8.00 -12.37
C LEU A 67 -6.07 7.03 -12.80
N LYS A 68 -7.33 7.35 -12.49
CA LYS A 68 -8.49 6.52 -12.82
C LYS A 68 -9.66 7.33 -13.38
N PRO A 69 -10.53 6.76 -14.24
CA PRO A 69 -11.75 7.42 -14.67
C PRO A 69 -12.67 7.76 -13.48
N SER A 70 -13.31 8.92 -13.51
CA SER A 70 -14.15 9.46 -12.42
C SER A 70 -15.45 8.70 -12.16
N ASN A 71 -15.81 7.81 -13.08
CA ASN A 71 -17.02 7.00 -13.05
C ASN A 71 -16.75 5.52 -12.66
N SER A 72 -15.51 5.16 -12.32
CA SER A 72 -15.20 3.80 -11.88
C SER A 72 -15.38 3.60 -10.38
N ASN A 73 -15.58 2.35 -9.96
CA ASN A 73 -15.50 1.98 -8.55
C ASN A 73 -14.03 1.97 -8.12
N ILE A 74 -13.58 3.15 -7.67
CA ILE A 74 -12.17 3.45 -7.36
C ILE A 74 -11.57 2.40 -6.41
N ASP A 75 -12.30 2.01 -5.37
CA ASP A 75 -11.83 1.05 -4.36
C ASP A 75 -11.53 -0.33 -4.99
N GLU A 76 -12.44 -0.87 -5.80
CA GLU A 76 -12.27 -2.20 -6.41
C GLU A 76 -11.13 -2.23 -7.45
N GLU A 77 -11.03 -1.19 -8.28
CA GLU A 77 -10.00 -1.15 -9.30
C GLU A 77 -8.60 -1.00 -8.73
N VAL A 78 -8.43 -0.12 -7.73
CA VAL A 78 -7.15 0.03 -7.04
C VAL A 78 -6.74 -1.28 -6.38
N VAL A 79 -7.66 -1.93 -5.66
CA VAL A 79 -7.38 -3.22 -5.03
C VAL A 79 -6.98 -4.27 -6.06
N LYS A 80 -7.63 -4.29 -7.23
CA LYS A 80 -7.28 -5.20 -8.32
C LYS A 80 -5.88 -4.95 -8.87
N ASP A 81 -5.49 -3.68 -9.02
CA ASP A 81 -4.16 -3.31 -9.51
C ASP A 81 -3.07 -3.66 -8.48
N LEU A 82 -3.29 -3.34 -7.20
CA LEU A 82 -2.39 -3.74 -6.11
C LEU A 82 -2.26 -5.27 -6.04
N LYS A 83 -3.38 -6.01 -6.09
CA LYS A 83 -3.36 -7.49 -6.11
C LYS A 83 -2.52 -8.02 -7.26
N ARG A 84 -2.62 -7.40 -8.44
CA ARG A 84 -1.83 -7.81 -9.62
C ARG A 84 -0.34 -7.55 -9.41
N ILE A 85 0.03 -6.46 -8.74
CA ILE A 85 1.44 -6.16 -8.42
C ILE A 85 1.99 -7.22 -7.47
N PHE A 86 1.31 -7.46 -6.35
CA PHE A 86 1.80 -8.37 -5.32
C PHE A 86 1.73 -9.84 -5.71
N ALA A 87 0.71 -10.28 -6.44
CA ALA A 87 0.61 -11.67 -6.90
C ALA A 87 1.70 -12.09 -7.89
N LYS A 88 2.39 -11.13 -8.53
CA LYS A 88 3.58 -11.43 -9.37
C LYS A 88 4.84 -11.69 -8.54
N ILE A 89 4.83 -11.26 -7.28
CA ILE A 89 5.96 -11.34 -6.36
C ILE A 89 5.79 -12.55 -5.47
N ASP A 90 4.65 -12.64 -4.77
CA ASP A 90 4.34 -13.70 -3.82
C ASP A 90 2.81 -13.85 -3.71
N ASP A 91 2.31 -15.06 -3.92
CA ASP A 91 0.88 -15.38 -3.92
C ASP A 91 0.29 -15.56 -2.52
N SER A 92 1.12 -15.65 -1.49
CA SER A 92 0.71 -15.67 -0.08
C SER A 92 0.27 -14.30 0.43
N ILE A 93 0.69 -13.22 -0.24
CA ILE A 93 0.41 -11.84 0.17
C ILE A 93 -1.09 -11.55 0.18
N LYS A 94 -1.57 -11.08 1.34
CA LYS A 94 -2.95 -10.61 1.54
C LYS A 94 -2.99 -9.10 1.63
N LEU A 95 -3.83 -8.48 0.81
CA LEU A 95 -4.08 -7.04 0.89
C LEU A 95 -5.21 -6.73 1.88
N THR A 96 -4.88 -5.94 2.90
CA THR A 96 -5.80 -5.56 3.98
C THR A 96 -6.03 -4.05 3.96
N LYS A 97 -7.29 -3.60 3.90
CA LYS A 97 -7.60 -2.17 4.06
C LYS A 97 -7.41 -1.80 5.53
N GLY A 98 -6.54 -0.84 5.83
CA GLY A 98 -6.26 -0.45 7.20
C GLY A 98 -5.16 0.59 7.29
N LYS A 99 -5.17 1.37 8.38
CA LYS A 99 -4.08 2.30 8.70
C LYS A 99 -3.05 1.60 9.57
N ILE A 100 -1.96 2.31 9.83
CA ILE A 100 -0.87 1.85 10.71
C ILE A 100 -1.41 1.37 12.07
N ARG A 101 -2.46 2.02 12.61
CA ARG A 101 -3.03 1.67 13.92
C ARG A 101 -3.65 0.28 13.95
N GLU A 102 -4.28 -0.16 12.85
CA GLU A 102 -4.87 -1.49 12.73
C GLU A 102 -3.80 -2.59 12.69
N ILE A 103 -2.63 -2.33 12.08
CA ILE A 103 -1.49 -3.28 12.10
C ILE A 103 -1.09 -3.66 13.52
N PHE A 104 -1.01 -2.65 14.39
CA PHE A 104 -0.60 -2.85 15.78
C PHE A 104 -1.59 -3.73 16.55
N LEU A 105 -2.88 -3.61 16.26
CA LEU A 105 -3.91 -4.45 16.86
C LEU A 105 -3.89 -5.87 16.31
N SER A 106 -3.49 -6.05 15.04
CA SER A 106 -3.37 -7.37 14.41
C SER A 106 -2.11 -8.15 14.79
N TYR A 107 -1.04 -7.48 15.22
CA TYR A 107 0.23 -8.11 15.61
C TYR A 107 0.34 -8.45 17.12
N SER A 108 -0.46 -7.78 17.97
CA SER A 108 -0.46 -7.98 19.44
C SER A 108 -1.20 -9.25 19.85
#